data_AF-A0A1I7EER2-F1
#
_entry.id   AF-A0A1I7EER2-F1
#
_cell.length_a   1.000
_cell.length_b   1.000
_cell.length_c   1.000
_cell.angle_alpha   90.00
_cell.angle_beta   90.00
_cell.angle_gamma   90.00
#
_symmetry.space_group_name_H-M   'P 1'
#
loop_
_entity.id
_entity.type
_entity.pdbx_description
1 polymer ?
#
loop_
_entity_poly.entity_id
_entity_poly.type
_entity_poly.pdbx_seq_one_letter_code
_entity_poly.pdbx_strand_id
1 'polypeptide(L)'
;MAKHPPYSVVLTYTEDPQQLIMQAVDSVRLAPLLGGIMEVPFFVDDQEFKFDDELARQLGVAMLNVIALGRPDLKQYLTVTQHPIDRPSKE
;
A
#
# COMPACT_ATOMS: atom_id res chain seq x y z
N MET A 1 -17.40 7.87 -21.90
CA MET A 1 -16.44 7.44 -20.85
C MET A 1 -16.70 5.97 -20.57
N ALA A 2 -15.67 5.12 -20.55
CA ALA A 2 -15.85 3.70 -20.26
C ALA A 2 -16.35 3.52 -18.81
N LYS A 3 -17.32 2.62 -18.58
CA LYS A 3 -17.75 2.26 -17.23
C LYS A 3 -16.76 1.24 -16.67
N HIS A 4 -15.94 1.68 -15.72
CA HIS A 4 -14.98 0.82 -15.04
C HIS A 4 -15.64 0.17 -13.80
N PRO A 5 -15.46 -1.14 -13.56
CA PRO A 5 -15.83 -1.74 -12.28
C PRO A 5 -14.94 -1.21 -11.15
N PRO A 6 -15.31 -1.39 -9.87
CA PRO A 6 -14.44 -1.08 -8.76
C PRO A 6 -13.13 -1.89 -8.83
N TYR A 7 -12.00 -1.20 -8.91
CA TYR A 7 -10.69 -1.83 -8.94
C TYR A 7 -10.03 -1.84 -7.57
N SER A 8 -9.35 -2.94 -7.29
CA SER A 8 -8.27 -3.01 -6.32
C SER A 8 -6.94 -2.88 -7.06
N VAL A 9 -5.89 -2.44 -6.36
CA VAL A 9 -4.55 -2.30 -6.95
C VAL A 9 -3.63 -3.36 -6.35
N VAL A 10 -2.91 -4.06 -7.21
CA VAL A 10 -1.77 -4.91 -6.83
C VAL A 10 -0.50 -4.17 -7.24
N LEU A 11 0.45 -4.06 -6.32
CA LEU A 11 1.77 -3.49 -6.59
C LEU A 11 2.82 -4.59 -6.42
N THR A 12 3.58 -4.85 -7.48
CA THR A 12 4.60 -5.90 -7.49
C THR A 12 5.95 -5.29 -7.85
N TYR A 13 7.00 -5.65 -7.11
CA TYR A 13 8.37 -5.39 -7.53
C TYR A 13 8.98 -6.61 -8.23
N THR A 14 9.63 -6.40 -9.37
CA THR A 14 10.43 -7.41 -10.09
C THR A 14 11.91 -7.03 -10.04
N GLU A 15 12.80 -8.03 -10.01
CA GLU A 15 14.25 -7.82 -9.98
C GLU A 15 14.87 -7.77 -11.39
N ASP A 16 14.25 -8.45 -12.37
CA ASP A 16 14.67 -8.44 -13.77
C ASP A 16 13.45 -8.25 -14.70
N PRO A 17 13.25 -7.04 -15.27
CA PRO A 17 13.98 -5.81 -14.94
C PRO A 17 13.60 -5.30 -13.54
N GLN A 18 14.46 -4.46 -12.97
CA GLN A 18 14.20 -3.77 -11.70
C GLN A 18 13.08 -2.72 -11.88
N GLN A 19 11.86 -3.06 -11.48
CA GLN A 19 10.71 -2.17 -11.63
C GLN A 19 9.58 -2.45 -10.64
N LEU A 20 8.74 -1.44 -10.45
CA LEU A 20 7.43 -1.57 -9.82
C LEU A 20 6.35 -1.66 -10.89
N ILE A 21 5.48 -2.64 -10.77
CA ILE A 21 4.35 -2.86 -11.66
C ILE A 21 3.07 -2.69 -10.85
N MET A 22 2.23 -1.76 -11.28
CA MET A 22 0.90 -1.53 -10.74
C MET A 22 -0.13 -2.17 -11.66
N GLN A 23 -0.95 -3.07 -11.12
CA GLN A 23 -2.07 -3.68 -11.85
C GLN A 23 -3.40 -3.30 -11.20
N ALA A 24 -4.33 -2.79 -12.01
CA ALA A 24 -5.73 -2.66 -11.62
C ALA A 24 -6.42 -4.02 -11.80
N VAL A 25 -7.02 -4.53 -10.73
CA VAL A 25 -7.69 -5.84 -10.69
C VAL A 25 -9.14 -5.63 -10.24
N ASP A 26 -10.09 -6.33 -10.85
CA ASP A 26 -11.48 -6.32 -10.39
C ASP A 26 -11.53 -6.76 -8.92
N SER A 27 -12.10 -5.91 -8.06
CA SER A 27 -12.15 -6.16 -6.61
C SER A 27 -12.89 -7.45 -6.27
N VAL A 28 -13.92 -7.81 -7.05
CA VAL A 28 -14.68 -9.05 -6.84
C VAL A 28 -13.81 -10.28 -7.08
N ARG A 29 -12.86 -10.19 -8.02
CA ARG A 29 -11.91 -11.28 -8.29
C ARG A 29 -10.85 -11.42 -7.20
N LEU A 30 -10.48 -10.33 -6.55
CA LEU A 30 -9.43 -10.32 -5.54
C LEU A 30 -9.96 -10.71 -4.15
N ALA A 31 -11.19 -10.35 -3.81
CA ALA A 31 -11.83 -10.59 -2.51
C ALA A 31 -11.61 -12.00 -1.90
N PRO A 32 -11.83 -13.13 -2.61
CA PRO A 32 -11.64 -14.45 -2.02
C PRO A 32 -10.18 -14.79 -1.70
N LEU A 33 -9.21 -14.08 -2.29
CA LEU A 33 -7.78 -14.31 -2.06
C LEU A 33 -7.25 -13.57 -0.84
N LEU A 34 -7.96 -12.56 -0.32
CA LEU A 34 -7.47 -11.69 0.75
C LEU A 34 -7.65 -12.27 2.16
N GLY A 35 -8.40 -13.37 2.32
CA GLY A 35 -8.64 -13.98 3.62
C GLY A 35 -7.36 -14.44 4.32
N GLY A 36 -7.06 -13.88 5.50
CA GLY A 36 -5.89 -14.23 6.31
C GLY A 36 -4.56 -13.64 5.81
N ILE A 37 -4.60 -12.74 4.83
CA ILE A 37 -3.43 -11.98 4.37
C ILE A 37 -3.17 -10.80 5.33
N MET A 38 -1.90 -10.39 5.46
CA MET A 38 -1.51 -9.21 6.24
C MET A 38 -2.25 -7.96 5.73
N GLU A 39 -2.90 -7.26 6.65
CA GLU A 39 -3.54 -5.97 6.40
C GLU A 39 -2.71 -4.84 7.02
N VAL A 40 -2.62 -3.72 6.31
CA VAL A 40 -2.06 -2.46 6.82
C VAL A 40 -3.16 -1.41 6.68
N PRO A 41 -4.00 -1.21 7.70
CA PRO A 41 -5.12 -0.29 7.62
C PRO A 41 -4.64 1.16 7.63
N PHE A 42 -5.32 2.00 6.87
CA PHE A 42 -5.20 3.46 6.88
C PHE A 42 -6.56 4.03 7.27
N PHE A 43 -6.56 5.09 8.07
CA PHE A 43 -7.75 5.66 8.73
C PHE A 43 -8.32 4.75 9.81
N VAL A 44 -8.02 5.10 11.06
CA VAL A 44 -8.68 4.54 12.26
C VAL A 44 -9.91 5.41 12.59
N ASP A 45 -10.94 4.85 13.22
CA ASP A 45 -12.31 5.38 13.37
C ASP A 45 -12.46 6.85 13.84
N ASP A 46 -11.39 7.48 14.33
CA ASP A 46 -11.39 8.87 14.83
C ASP A 46 -10.71 9.89 13.88
N GLN A 47 -10.23 9.46 12.71
CA GLN A 47 -9.58 10.35 11.73
C GLN A 47 -10.56 10.87 10.68
N GLU A 48 -10.45 12.15 10.33
CA GLU A 48 -11.21 12.74 9.23
C GLU A 48 -10.77 12.08 7.91
N PHE A 49 -11.67 11.29 7.31
CA PHE A 49 -11.41 10.58 6.06
C PHE A 49 -11.18 11.56 4.90
N LYS A 50 -9.92 11.70 4.48
CA LYS A 50 -9.53 12.55 3.36
C LYS A 50 -8.42 11.90 2.54
N PHE A 51 -8.59 11.91 1.22
CA PHE A 51 -7.53 11.58 0.27
C PHE A 51 -6.71 12.85 -0.03
N ASP A 52 -5.81 13.22 0.88
CA ASP A 52 -4.90 14.35 0.72
C ASP A 52 -3.46 13.91 0.37
N ASP A 53 -2.59 14.89 0.18
CA ASP A 53 -1.18 14.65 -0.18
C ASP A 53 -0.43 13.90 0.93
N GLU A 54 -0.81 14.09 2.20
CA GLU A 54 -0.17 13.44 3.33
C GLU A 54 -0.53 11.96 3.39
N LEU A 55 -1.81 11.60 3.17
CA LEU A 55 -2.19 10.21 2.95
C LEU A 55 -1.43 9.60 1.77
N ALA A 56 -1.41 10.29 0.61
CA ALA A 56 -0.75 9.76 -0.58
C ALA A 56 0.73 9.47 -0.32
N ARG A 57 1.40 10.37 0.40
CA ARG A 57 2.79 10.20 0.84
C ARG A 57 2.95 9.00 1.77
N GLN A 58 2.14 8.90 2.83
CA GLN A 58 2.21 7.81 3.80
C GLN A 58 1.92 6.44 3.17
N LEU A 59 0.89 6.37 2.32
CA LEU A 59 0.51 5.17 1.58
C LEU A 59 1.66 4.68 0.70
N GLY A 60 2.28 5.59 -0.06
CA GLY A 60 3.46 5.28 -0.89
C GLY A 60 4.62 4.70 -0.08
N VAL A 61 4.97 5.35 1.04
CA VAL A 61 6.05 4.89 1.93
C VAL A 61 5.74 3.51 2.52
N ALA A 62 4.52 3.29 2.98
CA ALA A 62 4.11 2.01 3.55
C ALA A 62 4.17 0.87 2.51
N MET A 63 3.67 1.08 1.30
CA MET A 63 3.75 0.09 0.22
C MET A 63 5.20 -0.33 -0.07
N LEU A 64 6.11 0.65 -0.18
CA LEU A 64 7.53 0.38 -0.41
C LEU A 64 8.19 -0.35 0.78
N ASN A 65 7.86 0.04 2.01
CA ASN A 65 8.34 -0.63 3.20
C ASN A 65 7.86 -2.09 3.27
N VAL A 66 6.59 -2.37 2.95
CA VAL A 66 6.04 -3.74 2.92
C VAL A 66 6.75 -4.59 1.87
N ILE A 67 7.01 -4.05 0.67
CA ILE A 67 7.81 -4.75 -0.34
C ILE A 67 9.22 -5.04 0.18
N ALA A 68 9.85 -4.10 0.86
CA ALA A 68 11.19 -4.26 1.44
C ALA A 68 11.23 -5.22 2.66
N LEU A 69 10.10 -5.51 3.32
CA LEU A 69 10.03 -6.57 4.34
C LEU A 69 10.29 -7.95 3.73
N GLY A 70 9.76 -8.21 2.54
CA GLY A 70 10.00 -9.46 1.80
C GLY A 70 11.35 -9.49 1.07
N ARG A 71 11.99 -8.33 0.88
CA ARG A 71 13.27 -8.17 0.16
C ARG A 71 14.15 -7.14 0.86
N PRO A 72 14.90 -7.53 1.91
CA PRO A 72 15.65 -6.60 2.74
C PRO A 72 16.68 -5.76 1.98
N ASP A 73 17.25 -6.28 0.89
CA ASP A 73 18.20 -5.56 0.05
C ASP A 73 17.60 -4.30 -0.59
N LEU A 74 16.27 -4.22 -0.70
CA LEU A 74 15.61 -3.02 -1.20
C LEU A 74 15.68 -1.84 -0.24
N LYS A 75 15.94 -2.08 1.05
CA LYS A 75 16.07 -1.01 2.06
C LYS A 75 17.14 0.00 1.69
N GLN A 76 18.21 -0.42 1.01
CA GLN A 76 19.29 0.48 0.59
C GLN A 76 18.85 1.47 -0.51
N TYR A 77 17.77 1.16 -1.23
CA TYR A 77 17.22 2.02 -2.29
C TYR A 77 16.07 2.90 -1.79
N LEU A 78 15.64 2.76 -0.51
CA LEU A 78 14.59 3.57 0.08
C LEU A 78 15.17 4.88 0.64
N THR A 79 14.99 5.97 -0.09
CA THR A 79 15.31 7.35 0.34
C THR A 79 14.07 8.13 0.77
N VAL A 80 13.06 7.41 1.27
CA VAL A 80 11.78 8.00 1.69
C VAL A 80 11.81 8.48 3.14
N THR A 81 11.14 9.59 3.42
CA THR A 81 10.98 10.09 4.78
C THR A 81 10.06 9.15 5.57
N GLN A 82 10.65 8.44 6.52
CA GLN A 82 9.93 7.58 7.45
C GLN A 82 9.23 8.46 8.48
N HIS A 83 7.92 8.61 8.37
CA HIS A 83 7.10 9.06 9.47
C HIS A 83 6.53 7.83 10.16
N PRO A 84 6.42 7.81 11.50
CA PRO A 84 5.62 6.80 12.16
C PRO A 84 4.23 6.81 11.53
N ILE A 85 3.73 5.65 11.10
CA ILE A 85 2.29 5.50 10.92
C ILE A 85 1.74 5.74 12.32
N ASP A 86 1.00 6.84 12.53
CA ASP A 86 0.43 7.18 13.83
C ASP A 86 -0.24 5.94 14.38
N ARG A 87 0.40 5.33 15.38
CA ARG A 87 -0.22 4.23 16.11
C ARG A 87 -1.31 4.87 16.95
N PRO A 88 -2.50 4.27 17.08
CA PRO A 88 -3.43 4.73 18.10
C PRO A 88 -2.68 4.75 19.43
N SER A 89 -2.61 5.94 20.04
CA SER A 89 -2.20 6.07 21.43
C SER A 89 -3.11 5.13 22.22
N LYS A 90 -2.51 4.11 22.84
CA LYS A 90 -3.24 3.33 23.85
C LYS A 90 -3.51 4.27 25.02
N GLU A 91 -4.75 4.73 25.15
CA GLU A 91 -5.33 5.11 26.45
C GLU A 91 -6.14 3.94 27.00
#